data_AF-A0A960LW81-F1
#
_entry.id   AF-A0A960LW81-F1
#
_cell.length_a   1.000
_cell.length_b   1.000
_cell.length_c   1.000
_cell.angle_alpha   90.00
_cell.angle_beta   90.00
_cell.angle_gamma   90.00
#
_symmetry.space_group_name_H-M   'P 1'
#
loop_
_entity.id
_entity.type
_entity.pdbx_description
1 polymer ?
#
loop_
_entity_poly.entity_id
_entity_poly.type
_entity_poly.pdbx_seq_one_letter_code
_entity_poly.pdbx_strand_id
1 'polypeptide(L)'
;MNWNRHAGYWIKWAGCSLSALAWLQLPVIQSHAGLPPVVSQVVSVSAPILDEYHQPLPGTDPSSELFGIAPVEGTLVQIYQTADGVAYPPDMLGNPDPRTLLVKETRIGIGASPLESAPAKFGCILSPRPDGGTRLFVRVFNASSLGSASFYKDSQVFTVSATENDVFLAEFDTDMIPLDLSDEDGDGLIRSWEISYGSDPTVVDTDADGFTDGEERVAGTDPVEESSYFIIADLLPSPPDQIALSWLSESNRTYTIECQPLLDGESSYTVVDAVSGTGDVLQHLVPAFTNGHGIYRVRVSITEESE
;
A
#
# COMPACT_ATOMS: atom_id res chain seq x y z
N MET A 1 -30.59 20.01 -30.61
CA MET A 1 -31.47 20.42 -29.50
C MET A 1 -32.20 19.16 -29.02
N ASN A 2 -31.88 18.72 -27.81
CA ASN A 2 -32.75 18.03 -26.87
C ASN A 2 -31.96 17.95 -25.56
N TRP A 3 -32.61 18.37 -24.47
CA TRP A 3 -32.05 18.49 -23.13
C TRP A 3 -32.68 17.41 -22.25
N ASN A 4 -31.93 16.83 -21.31
CA ASN A 4 -32.51 16.21 -20.12
C ASN A 4 -31.62 16.44 -18.89
N ARG A 5 -32.28 16.72 -17.77
CA ARG A 5 -31.70 17.10 -16.47
C ARG A 5 -31.49 15.87 -15.58
N HIS A 6 -30.31 15.75 -14.98
CA HIS A 6 -30.12 15.44 -13.55
C HIS A 6 -28.69 15.86 -13.13
N ALA A 7 -28.59 16.62 -12.02
CA ALA A 7 -27.37 16.99 -11.30
C ALA A 7 -26.18 17.65 -12.06
N GLY A 8 -26.39 18.86 -12.57
CA GLY A 8 -25.52 19.98 -12.17
C GLY A 8 -24.32 20.42 -13.02
N TYR A 9 -23.78 19.66 -13.99
CA TYR A 9 -22.67 20.17 -14.83
C TYR A 9 -22.76 19.70 -16.30
N TRP A 10 -22.53 20.64 -17.23
CA TRP A 10 -22.49 20.39 -18.68
C TRP A 10 -21.04 20.38 -19.15
N ILE A 11 -20.56 19.28 -19.75
CA ILE A 11 -19.33 19.27 -20.55
C ILE A 11 -19.73 19.12 -22.02
N LYS A 12 -19.38 20.12 -22.83
CA LYS A 12 -19.56 20.11 -24.29
C LYS A 12 -18.20 19.90 -24.93
N TRP A 13 -17.98 18.74 -25.56
CA TRP A 13 -16.86 18.58 -26.49
C TRP A 13 -17.27 19.14 -27.85
N ALA A 14 -16.62 20.24 -28.26
CA ALA A 14 -16.73 20.76 -29.61
C ALA A 14 -15.48 20.35 -30.39
N GLY A 15 -15.70 19.57 -31.46
CA GLY A 15 -14.67 19.14 -32.39
C GLY A 15 -13.94 20.33 -33.02
N CYS A 16 -12.62 20.18 -33.13
CA CYS A 16 -11.74 21.08 -33.84
C CYS A 16 -12.05 21.07 -35.35
N SER A 17 -12.29 22.26 -35.92
CA SER A 17 -11.91 22.56 -37.30
C SER A 17 -11.62 24.06 -37.45
N LEU A 18 -10.72 24.37 -38.39
CA LEU A 18 -9.85 25.54 -38.48
C LEU A 18 -10.50 26.94 -38.63
N SER A 19 -9.69 27.91 -38.18
CA SER A 19 -9.44 29.25 -38.74
C SER A 19 -10.50 30.36 -38.60
N ALA A 20 -10.15 31.39 -37.81
CA ALA A 20 -10.07 32.80 -38.22
C ALA A 20 -9.67 33.68 -37.03
N LEU A 21 -8.71 34.57 -37.25
CA LEU A 21 -8.25 35.61 -36.33
C LEU A 21 -9.42 36.52 -35.87
N ALA A 22 -9.64 36.60 -34.56
CA ALA A 22 -10.35 37.70 -33.93
C ALA A 22 -9.73 37.98 -32.55
N TRP A 23 -9.06 39.12 -32.42
CA TRP A 23 -8.59 39.65 -31.16
C TRP A 23 -9.80 40.09 -30.34
N LEU A 24 -10.12 39.37 -29.26
CA LEU A 24 -11.00 39.85 -28.21
C LEU A 24 -10.15 40.06 -26.95
N GLN A 25 -9.97 41.31 -26.54
CA GLN A 25 -9.31 41.67 -25.30
C GLN A 25 -10.02 40.94 -24.14
N LEU A 26 -9.32 39.99 -23.52
CA LEU A 26 -9.71 39.45 -22.22
C LEU A 26 -9.59 40.58 -21.20
N PRO A 27 -10.57 40.77 -20.30
CA PRO A 27 -10.37 41.67 -19.17
C PRO A 27 -9.23 41.11 -18.33
N VAL A 28 -8.29 41.99 -18.00
CA VAL A 28 -7.23 41.74 -17.01
C VAL A 28 -7.92 41.32 -15.72
N ILE A 29 -7.89 40.03 -15.40
CA ILE A 29 -8.27 39.54 -14.08
C ILE A 29 -7.11 39.90 -13.15
N GLN A 30 -7.34 40.90 -12.32
CA GLN A 30 -6.48 41.23 -11.21
C GLN A 30 -6.36 40.03 -10.26
N SER A 31 -5.12 39.72 -9.90
CA SER A 31 -4.74 38.74 -8.90
C SER A 31 -5.37 39.03 -7.53
N HIS A 32 -6.17 38.10 -7.01
CA HIS A 32 -6.34 37.82 -5.58
C HIS A 32 -6.61 36.31 -5.41
N ALA A 33 -5.94 35.74 -4.41
CA ALA A 33 -5.84 34.32 -4.10
C ALA A 33 -7.19 33.62 -3.86
N GLY A 34 -7.29 32.37 -4.32
CA GLY A 34 -8.40 31.48 -4.04
C GLY A 34 -8.46 30.35 -5.06
N LEU A 35 -7.62 29.32 -4.88
CA LEU A 35 -7.79 28.05 -5.60
C LEU A 35 -9.24 27.56 -5.39
N PRO A 36 -9.88 26.91 -6.39
CA PRO A 36 -11.18 26.29 -6.17
C PRO A 36 -11.11 25.37 -4.94
N PRO A 37 -12.19 25.23 -4.15
CA PRO A 37 -12.16 24.32 -3.01
C PRO A 37 -11.70 22.94 -3.49
N VAL A 38 -10.82 22.35 -2.70
CA VAL A 38 -10.30 21.01 -2.92
C VAL A 38 -11.46 20.05 -2.65
N VAL A 39 -12.08 19.50 -3.69
CA VAL A 39 -13.42 18.85 -3.59
C VAL A 39 -13.41 17.37 -3.94
N SER A 40 -12.42 16.89 -4.69
CA SER A 40 -12.36 15.50 -5.13
C SER A 40 -10.95 15.08 -5.47
N GLN A 41 -10.66 13.79 -5.33
CA GLN A 41 -9.44 13.16 -5.86
C GLN A 41 -9.86 12.21 -6.99
N VAL A 42 -9.22 12.33 -8.15
CA VAL A 42 -9.43 11.39 -9.28
C VAL A 42 -8.27 10.41 -9.30
N VAL A 43 -8.58 9.13 -9.55
CA VAL A 43 -7.58 8.07 -9.79
C VAL A 43 -7.92 7.44 -11.13
N SER A 44 -6.93 7.36 -12.02
CA SER A 44 -7.11 6.86 -13.39
C SER A 44 -5.80 6.25 -13.91
N VAL A 45 -5.88 5.56 -15.03
CA VAL A 45 -4.70 5.13 -15.80
C VAL A 45 -4.63 5.84 -17.15
N SER A 46 -3.42 6.06 -17.66
CA SER A 46 -3.18 6.65 -18.98
C SER A 46 -3.12 5.60 -20.10
N ALA A 47 -2.59 4.41 -19.77
CA ALA A 47 -2.43 3.27 -20.67
C ALA A 47 -3.34 2.08 -20.29
N PRO A 48 -3.65 1.19 -21.26
CA PRO A 48 -4.28 -0.09 -20.96
C PRO A 48 -3.43 -0.93 -20.01
N ILE A 49 -4.05 -1.50 -18.98
CA ILE A 49 -3.44 -2.43 -18.04
C ILE A 49 -3.51 -3.84 -18.65
N LEU A 50 -2.36 -4.51 -18.70
CA LEU A 50 -2.22 -5.82 -19.32
C LEU A 50 -2.10 -6.93 -18.26
N ASP A 51 -2.53 -8.13 -18.62
CA ASP A 51 -2.36 -9.36 -17.84
C ASP A 51 -0.94 -9.93 -17.95
N GLU A 52 -0.70 -11.07 -17.31
CA GLU A 52 0.58 -11.80 -17.32
C GLU A 52 1.00 -12.29 -18.73
N TYR A 53 0.06 -12.38 -19.67
CA TYR A 53 0.29 -12.75 -21.07
C TYR A 53 0.31 -11.53 -22.01
N HIS A 54 0.45 -10.32 -21.44
CA HIS A 54 0.47 -9.04 -22.16
C HIS A 54 -0.80 -8.78 -22.98
N GLN A 55 -1.94 -9.37 -22.58
CA GLN A 55 -3.25 -9.10 -23.16
C GLN A 55 -4.00 -8.04 -22.33
N PRO A 56 -4.88 -7.23 -22.95
CA PRO A 56 -5.68 -6.25 -22.21
C PRO A 56 -6.56 -6.93 -21.16
N LEU A 57 -6.50 -6.45 -19.90
CA LEU A 57 -7.37 -6.97 -18.86
C LEU A 57 -8.86 -6.75 -19.21
N PRO A 58 -9.71 -7.76 -18.94
CA PRO A 58 -11.12 -7.68 -19.30
C PRO A 58 -11.85 -6.66 -18.43
N GLY A 59 -12.76 -5.94 -19.06
CA GLY A 59 -13.77 -5.16 -18.37
C GLY A 59 -14.61 -4.37 -19.35
N THR A 60 -15.82 -4.04 -18.95
CA THR A 60 -16.75 -3.23 -19.74
C THR A 60 -17.38 -2.20 -18.82
N ASP A 61 -17.61 -0.99 -19.32
CA ASP A 61 -18.33 0.01 -18.54
C ASP A 61 -19.76 -0.52 -18.24
N PRO A 62 -20.24 -0.47 -16.99
CA PRO A 62 -21.56 -1.00 -16.60
C PRO A 62 -22.75 -0.35 -17.31
N SER A 63 -22.55 0.73 -18.08
CA SER A 63 -23.55 1.27 -19.03
C SER A 63 -23.75 0.41 -20.30
N SER A 64 -23.13 -0.77 -20.37
CA SER A 64 -23.08 -1.72 -21.50
C SER A 64 -24.42 -2.12 -22.14
N GLU A 65 -25.54 -2.11 -21.41
CA GLU A 65 -26.85 -2.51 -21.97
C GLU A 65 -27.31 -1.58 -23.12
N LEU A 66 -26.88 -0.31 -23.13
CA LEU A 66 -27.23 0.67 -24.16
C LEU A 66 -26.63 0.35 -25.54
N PHE A 67 -25.58 -0.45 -25.61
CA PHE A 67 -24.82 -0.72 -26.84
C PHE A 67 -24.92 -2.16 -27.34
N GLY A 68 -25.75 -3.00 -26.72
CA GLY A 68 -25.93 -4.41 -27.11
C GLY A 68 -24.70 -5.28 -26.85
N ILE A 69 -23.77 -4.81 -26.01
CA ILE A 69 -22.63 -5.58 -25.51
C ILE A 69 -23.10 -6.21 -24.19
N ALA A 70 -22.99 -7.53 -24.07
CA ALA A 70 -23.26 -8.19 -22.80
C ALA A 70 -22.24 -7.69 -21.76
N PRO A 71 -22.68 -7.17 -20.60
CA PRO A 71 -21.74 -6.72 -19.58
C PRO A 71 -20.83 -7.88 -19.19
N VAL A 72 -19.52 -7.68 -19.32
CA VAL A 72 -18.51 -8.58 -18.77
C VAL A 72 -18.16 -8.07 -17.38
N GLU A 73 -18.08 -8.98 -16.42
CA GLU A 73 -17.59 -8.65 -15.09
C GLU A 73 -16.20 -8.03 -15.21
N GLY A 74 -16.05 -6.78 -14.78
CA GLY A 74 -14.77 -6.10 -14.87
C GLY A 74 -13.73 -6.76 -13.96
N THR A 75 -12.47 -6.64 -14.33
CA THR A 75 -11.35 -7.04 -13.47
C THR A 75 -11.31 -6.17 -12.21
N LEU A 76 -11.03 -6.76 -11.05
CA LEU A 76 -10.95 -6.12 -9.75
C LEU A 76 -9.82 -5.09 -9.70
N VAL A 77 -10.18 -3.88 -9.27
CA VAL A 77 -9.23 -2.80 -8.99
C VAL A 77 -9.52 -2.28 -7.59
N GLN A 78 -8.50 -2.21 -6.75
CA GLN A 78 -8.60 -1.71 -5.39
C GLN A 78 -7.63 -0.55 -5.20
N ILE A 79 -8.08 0.46 -4.47
CA ILE A 79 -7.30 1.64 -4.13
C ILE A 79 -7.08 1.59 -2.63
N TYR A 80 -5.81 1.56 -2.24
CA TYR A 80 -5.37 1.44 -0.87
C TYR A 80 -4.72 2.71 -0.38
N GLN A 81 -4.83 2.95 0.92
CA GLN A 81 -4.05 3.92 1.66
C GLN A 81 -2.93 3.20 2.42
N THR A 82 -1.74 3.78 2.45
CA THR A 82 -0.59 3.30 3.23
C THR A 82 -0.11 4.37 4.21
N ALA A 83 0.22 3.94 5.42
CA ALA A 83 0.63 4.84 6.51
C ALA A 83 2.11 5.25 6.40
N ASP A 84 2.98 4.42 5.81
CA ASP A 84 4.44 4.59 5.68
C ASP A 84 4.89 4.85 4.24
N GLY A 85 3.97 4.76 3.27
CA GLY A 85 4.24 5.04 1.86
C GLY A 85 4.73 3.84 1.09
N VAL A 86 4.66 2.65 1.68
CA VAL A 86 5.00 1.38 1.07
C VAL A 86 3.72 0.69 0.58
N ALA A 87 3.76 0.16 -0.65
CA ALA A 87 2.68 -0.66 -1.20
C ALA A 87 2.92 -2.12 -0.80
N TYR A 88 2.42 -2.52 0.36
CA TYR A 88 2.65 -3.87 0.89
C TYR A 88 1.92 -4.94 0.10
N PRO A 89 2.56 -6.08 -0.21
CA PRO A 89 1.94 -7.19 -0.94
C PRO A 89 0.65 -7.69 -0.27
N PRO A 90 -0.33 -8.20 -1.03
CA PRO A 90 -1.48 -8.88 -0.44
C PRO A 90 -1.07 -10.25 0.12
N ASP A 91 -1.94 -10.82 0.94
CA ASP A 91 -1.85 -12.21 1.35
C ASP A 91 -2.19 -13.20 0.21
N MET A 92 -2.16 -14.47 0.58
CA MET A 92 -2.45 -15.62 -0.26
C MET A 92 -3.82 -15.66 -0.96
N LEU A 93 -4.81 -14.95 -0.43
CA LEU A 93 -6.16 -14.86 -1.00
C LEU A 93 -6.38 -13.49 -1.67
N GLY A 94 -5.32 -12.68 -1.80
CA GLY A 94 -5.41 -11.32 -2.30
C GLY A 94 -5.91 -10.32 -1.26
N ASN A 95 -6.06 -10.71 0.01
CA ASN A 95 -6.45 -9.76 1.06
C ASN A 95 -5.29 -8.78 1.32
N PRO A 96 -5.59 -7.52 1.67
CA PRO A 96 -4.54 -6.54 1.96
C PRO A 96 -3.71 -6.89 3.20
N ASP A 97 -2.43 -6.49 3.21
CA ASP A 97 -1.65 -6.43 4.45
C ASP A 97 -2.32 -5.47 5.44
N PRO A 98 -2.36 -5.78 6.76
CA PRO A 98 -2.99 -4.93 7.77
C PRO A 98 -2.53 -3.47 7.83
N ARG A 99 -1.33 -3.14 7.34
CA ARG A 99 -0.80 -1.77 7.22
C ARG A 99 -1.43 -0.98 6.07
N THR A 100 -2.18 -1.65 5.20
CA THR A 100 -2.86 -1.03 4.06
C THR A 100 -4.36 -1.01 4.28
N LEU A 101 -4.98 0.16 4.08
CA LEU A 101 -6.41 0.34 4.28
C LEU A 101 -7.13 0.46 2.94
N LEU A 102 -8.14 -0.37 2.70
CA LEU A 102 -8.94 -0.26 1.48
C LEU A 102 -9.74 1.04 1.48
N VAL A 103 -9.44 1.93 0.54
CA VAL A 103 -10.16 3.20 0.36
C VAL A 103 -11.34 3.02 -0.58
N LYS A 104 -11.13 2.31 -1.69
CA LYS A 104 -12.19 2.09 -2.69
C LYS A 104 -11.95 0.84 -3.50
N GLU A 105 -13.03 0.13 -3.75
CA GLU A 105 -13.09 -0.91 -4.77
C GLU A 105 -13.77 -0.37 -6.04
N THR A 106 -13.18 -0.68 -7.19
CA THR A 106 -13.70 -0.36 -8.53
C THR A 106 -13.37 -1.51 -9.48
N ARG A 107 -13.54 -1.31 -10.79
CA ARG A 107 -13.31 -2.32 -11.82
C ARG A 107 -12.70 -1.73 -13.09
N ILE A 108 -11.95 -2.53 -13.83
CA ILE A 108 -11.60 -2.24 -15.23
C ILE A 108 -12.89 -2.05 -16.04
N GLY A 109 -12.87 -1.06 -16.92
CA GLY A 109 -14.01 -0.65 -17.75
C GLY A 109 -14.77 0.55 -17.20
N ILE A 110 -14.79 0.78 -15.88
CA ILE A 110 -15.49 1.95 -15.30
C ILE A 110 -14.80 3.25 -15.73
N GLY A 111 -15.58 4.15 -16.34
CA GLY A 111 -15.07 5.45 -16.79
C GLY A 111 -14.33 5.39 -18.12
N ALA A 112 -14.26 4.22 -18.75
CA ALA A 112 -13.72 4.05 -20.10
C ALA A 112 -14.79 4.28 -21.17
N SER A 113 -14.35 4.47 -22.42
CA SER A 113 -15.26 4.62 -23.55
C SER A 113 -16.09 3.35 -23.75
N PRO A 114 -17.43 3.43 -23.86
CA PRO A 114 -18.26 2.25 -24.12
C PRO A 114 -18.09 1.68 -25.53
N LEU A 115 -17.36 2.39 -26.41
CA LEU A 115 -17.04 1.95 -27.76
C LEU A 115 -15.76 1.10 -27.82
N GLU A 116 -15.00 1.02 -26.74
CA GLU A 116 -13.82 0.16 -26.63
C GLU A 116 -14.23 -1.20 -26.08
N SER A 117 -14.00 -2.27 -26.85
CA SER A 117 -14.42 -3.63 -26.48
C SER A 117 -13.59 -4.25 -25.34
N ALA A 118 -12.38 -3.72 -25.11
CA ALA A 118 -11.47 -4.12 -24.04
C ALA A 118 -10.68 -2.88 -23.62
N PRO A 119 -11.32 -1.95 -22.88
CA PRO A 119 -10.71 -0.68 -22.53
C PRO A 119 -9.44 -0.88 -21.70
N ALA A 120 -9.38 -1.96 -20.89
CA ALA A 120 -8.27 -2.25 -19.99
C ALA A 120 -7.85 -1.05 -19.14
N LYS A 121 -8.79 -0.14 -18.91
CA LYS A 121 -8.61 1.13 -18.22
C LYS A 121 -9.70 1.30 -17.20
N PHE A 122 -9.40 2.05 -16.17
CA PHE A 122 -10.40 2.53 -15.23
C PHE A 122 -10.14 4.00 -14.91
N GLY A 123 -11.20 4.69 -14.50
CA GLY A 123 -11.12 6.01 -13.88
C GLY A 123 -12.20 6.10 -12.81
N CYS A 124 -11.85 6.63 -11.65
CA CYS A 124 -12.82 6.82 -10.57
C CYS A 124 -12.54 8.09 -9.77
N ILE A 125 -13.59 8.56 -9.09
CA ILE A 125 -13.52 9.66 -8.14
C ILE A 125 -13.57 9.06 -6.73
N LEU A 126 -12.66 9.50 -5.86
CA LEU A 126 -12.69 9.27 -4.42
C LEU A 126 -13.55 10.36 -3.78
N SER A 127 -14.67 9.94 -3.19
CA SER A 127 -15.63 10.80 -2.51
C SER A 127 -16.13 10.08 -1.24
N PRO A 128 -15.91 10.63 -0.03
CA PRO A 128 -15.24 11.90 0.24
C PRO A 128 -13.76 11.89 -0.21
N ARG A 129 -13.20 13.08 -0.44
CA ARG A 129 -11.79 13.20 -0.81
C ARG A 129 -10.93 12.77 0.39
N PRO A 130 -9.91 11.92 0.21
CA PRO A 130 -8.93 11.65 1.27
C PRO A 130 -8.21 12.93 1.72
N ASP A 131 -7.79 12.96 2.98
CA ASP A 131 -7.10 14.12 3.55
C ASP A 131 -5.77 14.41 2.84
N GLY A 132 -5.38 15.68 2.81
CA GLY A 132 -4.07 16.07 2.29
C GLY A 132 -2.93 15.38 3.03
N GLY A 133 -1.96 14.85 2.30
CA GLY A 133 -0.88 14.02 2.84
C GLY A 133 -1.18 12.52 2.86
N THR A 134 -2.43 12.10 2.61
CA THR A 134 -2.76 10.69 2.46
C THR A 134 -1.97 10.08 1.31
N ARG A 135 -1.35 8.91 1.55
CA ARG A 135 -0.61 8.17 0.53
C ARG A 135 -1.44 7.02 -0.01
N LEU A 136 -1.58 6.96 -1.32
CA LEU A 136 -2.45 6.03 -2.03
C LEU A 136 -1.67 5.20 -3.05
N PHE A 137 -2.08 3.97 -3.28
CA PHE A 137 -1.66 3.18 -4.45
C PHE A 137 -2.84 2.38 -5.00
N VAL A 138 -2.71 1.87 -6.22
CA VAL A 138 -3.71 1.06 -6.88
C VAL A 138 -3.20 -0.36 -7.03
N ARG A 139 -4.01 -1.32 -6.62
CA ARG A 139 -3.83 -2.75 -6.89
C ARG A 139 -4.82 -3.21 -7.95
N VAL A 140 -4.33 -3.98 -8.92
CA VAL A 140 -5.15 -4.60 -9.97
C VAL A 140 -4.89 -6.09 -9.95
N PHE A 141 -5.95 -6.90 -9.95
CA PHE A 141 -5.85 -8.36 -10.04
C PHE A 141 -6.03 -8.81 -11.49
N ASN A 142 -5.80 -10.08 -11.82
CA ASN A 142 -6.15 -10.64 -13.13
C ASN A 142 -7.57 -11.23 -13.21
N ALA A 143 -8.40 -11.00 -12.17
CA ALA A 143 -9.74 -11.55 -12.08
C ALA A 143 -10.73 -10.55 -11.49
N SER A 144 -12.04 -10.84 -11.58
CA SER A 144 -13.11 -9.96 -11.10
C SER A 144 -13.35 -10.00 -9.58
N SER A 145 -12.76 -11.00 -8.91
CA SER A 145 -12.82 -11.19 -7.46
C SER A 145 -11.52 -11.80 -6.93
N LEU A 146 -11.22 -11.54 -5.66
CA LEU A 146 -10.05 -12.05 -4.95
C LEU A 146 -9.94 -13.59 -5.00
N GLY A 147 -11.03 -14.30 -4.73
CA GLY A 147 -11.04 -15.78 -4.73
C GLY A 147 -10.82 -16.44 -6.10
N SER A 148 -10.85 -15.65 -7.19
CA SER A 148 -10.55 -16.11 -8.55
C SER A 148 -9.22 -15.56 -9.09
N ALA A 149 -8.57 -14.67 -8.35
CA ALA A 149 -7.32 -14.06 -8.76
C ALA A 149 -6.17 -15.06 -8.60
N SER A 150 -5.23 -15.02 -9.55
CA SER A 150 -3.97 -15.75 -9.50
C SER A 150 -2.76 -14.83 -9.63
N PHE A 151 -3.00 -13.58 -10.05
CA PHE A 151 -1.98 -12.56 -10.18
C PHE A 151 -2.51 -11.20 -9.75
N TYR A 152 -1.60 -10.33 -9.34
CA TYR A 152 -1.87 -8.91 -9.08
C TYR A 152 -0.72 -8.04 -9.58
N LYS A 153 -0.92 -6.73 -9.60
CA LYS A 153 0.15 -5.74 -9.73
C LYS A 153 -0.24 -4.47 -9.00
N ASP A 154 0.77 -3.74 -8.55
CA ASP A 154 0.61 -2.47 -7.85
C ASP A 154 1.14 -1.30 -8.68
N SER A 155 0.52 -0.15 -8.49
CA SER A 155 1.01 1.11 -9.02
C SER A 155 2.07 1.71 -8.12
N GLN A 156 2.72 2.77 -8.59
CA GLN A 156 3.46 3.68 -7.72
C GLN A 156 2.55 4.27 -6.62
N VAL A 157 3.18 4.71 -5.52
CA VAL A 157 2.49 5.40 -4.42
C VAL A 157 2.41 6.90 -4.72
N PHE A 158 1.24 7.49 -4.47
CA PHE A 158 0.94 8.91 -4.69
C PHE A 158 0.46 9.59 -3.41
N THR A 159 0.95 10.81 -3.16
CA THR A 159 0.53 11.63 -2.02
C THR A 159 -0.53 12.63 -2.43
N VAL A 160 -1.69 12.58 -1.78
CA VAL A 160 -2.81 13.50 -2.03
C VAL A 160 -2.43 14.92 -1.64
N SER A 161 -2.52 15.86 -2.59
CA SER A 161 -2.28 17.28 -2.33
C SER A 161 -3.30 17.82 -1.33
N ALA A 162 -2.86 18.67 -0.39
CA ALA A 162 -3.78 19.35 0.53
C ALA A 162 -4.46 20.58 -0.12
N THR A 163 -3.89 21.09 -1.21
CA THR A 163 -4.22 22.42 -1.75
C THR A 163 -4.72 22.39 -3.19
N GLU A 164 -4.55 21.29 -3.91
CA GLU A 164 -4.82 21.21 -5.35
C GLU A 164 -5.76 20.04 -5.70
N ASN A 165 -6.56 20.19 -6.74
CA ASN A 165 -7.33 19.08 -7.30
C ASN A 165 -6.45 18.37 -8.33
N ASP A 166 -5.97 17.18 -7.98
CA ASP A 166 -5.08 16.40 -8.84
C ASP A 166 -5.78 15.17 -9.40
N VAL A 167 -5.23 14.69 -10.51
CA VAL A 167 -5.52 13.36 -11.05
C VAL A 167 -4.30 12.50 -10.76
N PHE A 168 -4.49 11.48 -9.94
CA PHE A 168 -3.47 10.45 -9.78
C PHE A 168 -3.55 9.52 -10.99
N LEU A 169 -2.49 9.55 -11.81
CA LEU A 169 -2.30 8.62 -12.91
C LEU A 169 -1.51 7.42 -12.40
N ALA A 170 -2.21 6.32 -12.12
CA ALA A 170 -1.58 5.06 -11.76
C ALA A 170 -0.78 4.51 -12.95
N GLU A 171 0.48 4.19 -12.70
CA GLU A 171 1.45 3.63 -13.63
C GLU A 171 1.86 2.25 -13.11
N PHE A 172 1.96 1.28 -14.01
CA PHE A 172 2.25 -0.11 -13.69
C PHE A 172 3.48 -0.53 -14.50
N ASP A 173 4.66 -0.34 -13.92
CA ASP A 173 5.94 -0.57 -14.59
C ASP A 173 6.45 -2.01 -14.42
N THR A 174 5.69 -2.84 -13.70
CA THR A 174 6.01 -4.23 -13.41
C THR A 174 5.07 -5.20 -14.13
N ASP A 175 5.61 -6.38 -14.44
CA ASP A 175 4.81 -7.53 -14.81
C ASP A 175 3.89 -7.93 -13.66
N MET A 176 2.86 -8.71 -13.98
CA MET A 176 1.99 -9.25 -12.95
C MET A 176 2.74 -10.20 -12.00
N ILE A 177 2.51 -10.02 -10.71
CA ILE A 177 3.10 -10.79 -9.62
C ILE A 177 2.16 -11.96 -9.29
N PRO A 178 2.65 -13.21 -9.26
CA PRO A 178 1.82 -14.37 -8.92
C PRO A 178 1.40 -14.35 -7.45
N LEU A 179 0.17 -14.79 -7.17
CA LEU A 179 -0.28 -15.14 -5.83
C LEU A 179 0.17 -16.58 -5.52
N ASP A 180 1.46 -16.75 -5.26
CA ASP A 180 2.10 -18.02 -4.92
C ASP A 180 2.28 -18.21 -3.40
N LEU A 181 1.91 -19.38 -2.92
CA LEU A 181 1.81 -19.73 -1.50
C LEU A 181 2.94 -20.66 -1.04
N SER A 182 3.80 -21.08 -1.96
CA SER A 182 4.98 -21.85 -1.58
C SER A 182 5.90 -20.99 -0.74
N ASP A 183 6.45 -21.57 0.31
CA ASP A 183 7.60 -21.07 1.05
C ASP A 183 8.72 -22.05 0.69
N GLU A 184 9.62 -21.63 -0.21
CA GLU A 184 10.53 -22.54 -0.91
C GLU A 184 11.76 -22.92 -0.07
N ASP A 185 12.18 -22.05 0.83
CA ASP A 185 13.31 -22.23 1.72
C ASP A 185 12.92 -22.51 3.19
N GLY A 186 11.64 -22.30 3.54
CA GLY A 186 11.07 -22.61 4.84
C GLY A 186 11.31 -21.55 5.90
N ASP A 187 11.56 -20.29 5.53
CA ASP A 187 11.87 -19.20 6.45
C ASP A 187 10.62 -18.51 7.06
N GLY A 188 9.43 -18.85 6.54
CA GLY A 188 8.14 -18.31 6.98
C GLY A 188 7.65 -17.10 6.18
N LEU A 189 8.38 -16.66 5.16
CA LEU A 189 7.92 -15.76 4.11
C LEU A 189 7.49 -16.59 2.89
N ILE A 190 6.37 -16.22 2.26
CA ILE A 190 5.90 -16.93 1.08
C ILE A 190 6.52 -16.33 -0.19
N ARG A 191 6.71 -17.15 -1.22
CA ARG A 191 7.29 -16.79 -2.52
C ARG A 191 6.69 -15.54 -3.15
N SER A 192 5.37 -15.35 -3.05
CA SER A 192 4.72 -14.13 -3.58
C SER A 192 5.13 -12.86 -2.85
N TRP A 193 5.46 -12.97 -1.56
CA TRP A 193 6.01 -11.87 -0.78
C TRP A 193 7.46 -11.65 -1.15
N GLU A 194 8.29 -12.69 -1.13
CA GLU A 194 9.71 -12.61 -1.49
C GLU A 194 9.92 -11.94 -2.85
N ILE A 195 9.21 -12.41 -3.89
CA ILE A 195 9.26 -11.81 -5.24
C ILE A 195 8.87 -10.32 -5.22
N SER A 196 7.91 -9.94 -4.36
CA SER A 196 7.40 -8.58 -4.30
C SER A 196 8.32 -7.63 -3.52
N TYR A 197 8.99 -8.14 -2.49
CA TYR A 197 10.07 -7.43 -1.79
C TYR A 197 11.38 -7.43 -2.58
N GLY A 198 11.51 -8.32 -3.56
CA GLY A 198 12.72 -8.48 -4.36
C GLY A 198 13.73 -9.47 -3.77
N SER A 199 13.35 -10.18 -2.70
CA SER A 199 14.18 -11.22 -2.08
C SER A 199 14.16 -12.53 -2.87
N ASP A 200 15.12 -13.43 -2.62
CA ASP A 200 15.30 -14.69 -3.36
C ASP A 200 14.50 -15.82 -2.70
N PRO A 201 13.45 -16.37 -3.35
CA PRO A 201 12.61 -17.41 -2.76
C PRO A 201 13.30 -18.71 -2.35
N THR A 202 14.58 -18.86 -2.69
CA THR A 202 15.36 -20.07 -2.44
C THR A 202 16.42 -19.87 -1.35
N VAL A 203 16.47 -18.70 -0.72
CA VAL A 203 17.51 -18.30 0.22
C VAL A 203 16.88 -17.67 1.47
N VAL A 204 16.98 -18.41 2.59
CA VAL A 204 16.38 -18.07 3.90
C VAL A 204 16.71 -16.65 4.39
N ASP A 205 17.86 -16.12 4.00
CA ASP A 205 18.39 -14.81 4.40
C ASP A 205 19.06 -14.25 3.14
N THR A 206 18.31 -13.46 2.38
CA THR A 206 18.69 -13.06 1.02
C THR A 206 19.88 -12.11 1.03
N ASP A 207 19.97 -11.20 1.99
CA ASP A 207 21.06 -10.23 2.10
C ASP A 207 22.24 -10.71 2.95
N ALA A 208 22.08 -11.83 3.67
CA ALA A 208 23.08 -12.48 4.51
C ALA A 208 23.50 -11.66 5.74
N ASP A 209 22.59 -10.86 6.31
CA ASP A 209 22.82 -10.09 7.53
C ASP A 209 22.63 -10.90 8.83
N GLY A 210 22.05 -12.10 8.72
CA GLY A 210 21.82 -13.05 9.80
C GLY A 210 20.37 -13.10 10.33
N PHE A 211 19.44 -12.33 9.76
CA PHE A 211 18.00 -12.45 9.97
C PHE A 211 17.35 -13.08 8.74
N THR A 212 16.30 -13.88 8.93
CA THR A 212 15.60 -14.45 7.78
C THR A 212 14.65 -13.43 7.15
N ASP A 213 14.37 -13.52 5.85
CA ASP A 213 13.47 -12.59 5.15
C ASP A 213 12.09 -12.52 5.86
N GLY A 214 11.62 -13.66 6.37
CA GLY A 214 10.42 -13.78 7.20
C GLY A 214 10.50 -13.08 8.56
N GLU A 215 11.63 -13.18 9.27
CA GLU A 215 11.88 -12.46 10.52
C GLU A 215 11.89 -10.95 10.30
N GLU A 216 12.54 -10.52 9.21
CA GLU A 216 12.61 -9.13 8.78
C GLU A 216 11.25 -8.56 8.40
N ARG A 217 10.43 -9.34 7.68
CA ARG A 217 9.02 -9.00 7.44
C ARG A 217 8.25 -8.86 8.76
N VAL A 218 8.58 -9.63 9.80
CA VAL A 218 7.99 -9.51 11.14
C VAL A 218 8.59 -8.36 11.96
N ALA A 219 9.78 -7.87 11.60
CA ALA A 219 10.42 -6.71 12.22
C ALA A 219 10.04 -5.38 11.56
N GLY A 220 9.68 -5.39 10.27
CA GLY A 220 9.50 -4.18 9.48
C GLY A 220 10.79 -3.71 8.80
N THR A 221 11.71 -4.64 8.54
CA THR A 221 12.97 -4.35 7.87
C THR A 221 12.94 -4.84 6.42
N ASP A 222 14.05 -4.67 5.69
CA ASP A 222 14.09 -4.80 4.23
C ASP A 222 14.99 -5.99 3.85
N PRO A 223 14.43 -7.10 3.32
CA PRO A 223 15.14 -8.37 3.16
C PRO A 223 16.20 -8.40 2.06
N VAL A 224 16.47 -7.27 1.42
CA VAL A 224 17.51 -7.15 0.39
C VAL A 224 18.56 -6.10 0.71
N GLU A 225 18.55 -5.55 1.92
CA GLU A 225 19.42 -4.46 2.34
C GLU A 225 20.09 -4.77 3.68
N GLU A 226 21.34 -5.27 3.64
CA GLU A 226 22.15 -5.74 4.80
C GLU A 226 22.25 -4.78 6.02
N SER A 227 21.85 -3.52 5.85
CA SER A 227 21.87 -2.49 6.90
C SER A 227 20.51 -2.22 7.53
N SER A 228 19.46 -2.89 7.03
CA SER A 228 18.08 -2.80 7.45
C SER A 228 17.77 -3.97 8.37
N TYR A 229 18.10 -3.85 9.65
CA TYR A 229 17.78 -4.90 10.62
C TYR A 229 17.28 -4.31 11.94
N PHE A 230 16.52 -5.13 12.67
CA PHE A 230 15.99 -4.71 13.95
C PHE A 230 17.06 -4.77 15.03
N ILE A 231 17.28 -3.64 15.70
CA ILE A 231 18.25 -3.53 16.78
C ILE A 231 17.70 -2.74 17.96
N ILE A 232 18.07 -3.18 19.16
CA ILE A 232 17.98 -2.34 20.36
C ILE A 232 19.08 -1.28 20.23
N ALA A 233 18.69 -0.08 19.79
CA ALA A 233 19.59 1.03 19.48
C ALA A 233 20.37 1.53 20.71
N ASP A 234 19.74 1.54 21.88
CA ASP A 234 20.37 1.98 23.12
C ASP A 234 19.97 1.11 24.31
N LEU A 235 20.96 0.87 25.19
CA LEU A 235 20.79 0.19 26.47
C LEU A 235 21.49 1.02 27.55
N LEU A 236 20.72 1.87 28.23
CA LEU A 236 21.25 2.87 29.14
C LEU A 236 20.81 2.60 30.59
N PRO A 237 21.72 2.69 31.58
CA PRO A 237 21.32 2.66 32.99
C PRO A 237 20.33 3.78 33.31
N SER A 238 19.23 3.43 33.96
CA SER A 238 18.19 4.36 34.44
C SER A 238 18.11 4.27 35.99
N PRO A 239 17.38 5.13 36.72
CA PRO A 239 17.43 5.24 38.20
C PRO A 239 17.39 3.89 38.94
N PRO A 240 17.90 3.82 40.18
CA PRO A 240 18.56 2.62 40.72
C PRO A 240 17.77 1.35 40.45
N ASP A 241 18.46 0.37 39.87
CA ASP A 241 17.95 -0.96 39.52
C ASP A 241 17.05 -1.02 38.26
N GLN A 242 17.21 -0.10 37.30
CA GLN A 242 16.55 -0.16 35.99
C GLN A 242 17.50 0.06 34.81
N ILE A 243 17.10 -0.45 33.66
CA ILE A 243 17.75 -0.24 32.37
C ILE A 243 16.71 0.31 31.41
N ALA A 244 17.06 1.35 30.67
CA ALA A 244 16.28 1.85 29.55
C ALA A 244 16.73 1.15 28.28
N LEU A 245 15.79 0.47 27.63
CA LEU A 245 15.95 -0.09 26.29
C LEU A 245 15.30 0.87 25.30
N SER A 246 15.97 1.18 24.19
CA SER A 246 15.40 2.01 23.13
C SER A 246 15.58 1.39 21.76
N TRP A 247 14.54 1.48 20.93
CA TRP A 247 14.51 0.94 19.56
C TRP A 247 13.54 1.75 18.69
N LEU A 248 13.74 1.73 17.37
CA LEU A 248 12.76 2.27 16.43
C LEU A 248 11.56 1.33 16.33
N SER A 249 10.34 1.87 16.40
CA SER A 249 9.12 1.06 16.38
C SER A 249 8.21 1.38 15.20
N GLU A 250 7.50 0.37 14.71
CA GLU A 250 6.37 0.49 13.77
C GLU A 250 5.01 0.40 14.47
N SER A 251 4.05 1.24 14.08
CA SER A 251 2.74 1.38 14.74
C SER A 251 1.84 0.14 14.72
N ASN A 252 2.08 -0.79 13.79
CA ASN A 252 1.30 -2.03 13.63
C ASN A 252 1.98 -3.25 14.27
N ARG A 253 2.98 -3.05 15.14
CA ARG A 253 3.71 -4.14 15.78
C ARG A 253 3.62 -4.08 17.30
N THR A 254 3.76 -5.24 17.91
CA THR A 254 3.87 -5.41 19.35
C THR A 254 5.27 -5.92 19.67
N TYR A 255 5.90 -5.27 20.64
CA TYR A 255 7.25 -5.55 21.09
C TYR A 255 7.17 -6.19 22.48
N THR A 256 7.38 -7.50 22.55
CA THR A 256 7.40 -8.25 23.80
C THR A 256 8.83 -8.23 24.35
N ILE A 257 9.02 -7.56 25.47
CA ILE A 257 10.32 -7.50 26.14
C ILE A 257 10.47 -8.70 27.06
N GLU A 258 11.54 -9.45 26.86
CA GLU A 258 11.85 -10.64 27.65
C GLU A 258 13.23 -10.52 28.27
N CYS A 259 13.39 -11.09 29.46
CA CYS A 259 14.69 -11.14 30.12
C CYS A 259 14.99 -12.52 30.70
N GLN A 260 16.28 -12.79 30.88
CA GLN A 260 16.78 -13.95 31.62
C GLN A 260 18.05 -13.58 32.38
N PRO A 261 18.31 -14.20 33.55
CA PRO A 261 19.47 -13.86 34.37
C PRO A 261 20.80 -14.29 33.75
N LEU A 262 20.84 -15.42 33.04
CA LEU A 262 22.07 -16.03 32.50
C LEU A 262 21.79 -16.72 31.17
N LEU A 263 22.80 -16.77 30.29
CA LEU A 263 22.79 -17.63 29.08
C LEU A 263 23.39 -19.00 29.44
N ASP A 264 22.68 -19.78 30.26
CA ASP A 264 23.14 -21.08 30.73
C ASP A 264 22.43 -22.27 30.04
N GLY A 265 21.47 -21.98 29.15
CA GLY A 265 20.67 -22.98 28.44
C GLY A 265 19.57 -23.63 29.30
N GLU A 266 19.53 -23.34 30.60
CA GLU A 266 18.56 -23.85 31.57
C GLU A 266 17.55 -22.77 31.99
N SER A 267 18.01 -21.51 32.03
CA SER A 267 17.19 -20.34 32.31
C SER A 267 16.25 -20.07 31.14
N SER A 268 14.94 -19.98 31.42
CA SER A 268 13.95 -19.56 30.44
C SER A 268 13.79 -18.04 30.43
N TYR A 269 13.56 -17.47 29.25
CA TYR A 269 13.12 -16.09 29.11
C TYR A 269 11.77 -15.88 29.82
N THR A 270 11.69 -14.80 30.60
CA THR A 270 10.45 -14.32 31.22
C THR A 270 10.01 -13.03 30.55
N VAL A 271 8.72 -12.94 30.20
CA VAL A 271 8.12 -11.71 29.68
C VAL A 271 8.10 -10.65 30.78
N VAL A 272 8.69 -9.50 30.50
CA VAL A 272 8.71 -8.32 31.38
C VAL A 272 7.48 -7.46 31.10
N ASP A 273 7.28 -7.13 29.83
CA ASP A 273 6.15 -6.33 29.35
C ASP A 273 5.95 -6.55 27.84
N ALA A 274 4.82 -6.07 27.31
CA ALA A 274 4.57 -5.99 25.88
C ALA A 274 4.04 -4.59 25.53
N VAL A 275 4.69 -3.92 24.59
CA VAL A 275 4.34 -2.55 24.19
C VAL A 275 3.97 -2.50 22.72
N SER A 276 2.90 -1.78 22.40
CA SER A 276 2.54 -1.48 21.02
C SER A 276 3.48 -0.42 20.45
N GLY A 277 3.90 -0.60 19.22
CA GLY A 277 4.71 0.37 18.50
C GLY A 277 3.94 1.65 18.22
N THR A 278 4.67 2.73 18.03
CA THR A 278 4.11 4.06 17.81
C THR A 278 4.49 4.67 16.46
N GLY A 279 5.40 4.04 15.71
CA GLY A 279 6.00 4.63 14.52
C GLY A 279 7.23 5.50 14.81
N ASP A 280 7.57 5.69 16.09
CA ASP A 280 8.69 6.49 16.57
C ASP A 280 9.66 5.63 17.41
N VAL A 281 10.77 6.22 17.85
CA VAL A 281 11.68 5.57 18.82
C VAL A 281 10.94 5.36 20.14
N LEU A 282 10.79 4.10 20.53
CA LEU A 282 10.31 3.72 21.86
C LEU A 282 11.48 3.68 22.85
N GLN A 283 11.21 4.11 24.07
CA GLN A 283 12.08 3.89 25.22
C GLN A 283 11.27 3.20 26.32
N HIS A 284 11.73 2.04 26.77
CA HIS A 284 11.06 1.25 27.79
C HIS A 284 12.00 0.91 28.95
N LEU A 285 11.50 1.04 30.18
CA LEU A 285 12.28 0.79 31.39
C LEU A 285 12.03 -0.64 31.89
N VAL A 286 13.11 -1.41 32.00
CA VAL A 286 13.08 -2.79 32.52
C VAL A 286 13.86 -2.90 33.83
N PRO A 287 13.49 -3.84 34.72
CA PRO A 287 14.27 -4.11 35.93
C PRO A 287 15.70 -4.56 35.58
N ALA A 288 16.69 -3.97 36.24
CA ALA A 288 18.07 -4.43 36.19
C ALA A 288 18.24 -5.66 37.07
N PHE A 289 19.11 -6.59 36.64
CA PHE A 289 19.46 -7.73 37.49
C PHE A 289 20.36 -7.29 38.65
N THR A 290 20.06 -7.78 39.86
CA THR A 290 20.77 -7.46 41.11
C THR A 290 22.26 -7.83 41.09
N ASN A 291 22.66 -8.78 40.23
CA ASN A 291 24.05 -9.17 40.07
C ASN A 291 24.80 -8.37 38.98
N GLY A 292 24.14 -7.36 38.37
CA GLY A 292 24.71 -6.53 37.31
C GLY A 292 24.83 -7.21 35.93
N HIS A 293 24.38 -8.46 35.82
CA HIS A 293 24.42 -9.25 34.59
C HIS A 293 23.04 -9.84 34.32
N GLY A 294 22.59 -9.69 33.07
CA GLY A 294 21.41 -10.34 32.56
C GLY A 294 21.21 -10.01 31.09
N ILE A 295 20.29 -10.72 30.48
CA ILE A 295 20.08 -10.68 29.03
C ILE A 295 18.67 -10.21 28.80
N TYR A 296 18.56 -9.23 27.90
CA TYR A 296 17.30 -8.70 27.44
C TYR A 296 17.19 -8.99 25.95
N ARG A 297 16.00 -9.35 25.51
CA ARG A 297 15.66 -9.37 24.08
C ARG A 297 14.29 -8.77 23.90
N VAL A 298 14.06 -8.24 22.71
CA VAL A 298 12.75 -7.75 22.29
C VAL A 298 12.29 -8.67 21.16
N ARG A 299 11.16 -9.35 21.36
CA ARG A 299 10.50 -10.12 20.30
C ARG A 299 9.46 -9.24 19.63
N VAL A 300 9.50 -9.18 18.31
CA VAL A 300 8.55 -8.42 17.52
C VAL A 300 7.45 -9.36 17.01
N SER A 301 6.20 -8.89 17.00
CA SER A 301 5.07 -9.57 16.37
C SER A 301 4.17 -8.54 15.70
N ILE A 302 3.47 -8.94 14.64
CA ILE A 302 2.43 -8.10 14.02
C ILE A 302 1.25 -8.00 14.99
N THR A 303 0.76 -6.79 15.23
CA THR A 303 -0.44 -6.56 16.04
C THR A 303 -1.64 -6.97 15.19
N GLU A 304 -2.31 -8.06 15.57
CA GLU A 304 -3.62 -8.39 15.01
C GLU A 304 -4.63 -7.35 15.54
N GLU A 305 -5.23 -6.56 14.66
CA GLU A 305 -6.40 -5.78 15.04
C GLU A 305 -7.54 -6.77 15.34
N SER A 306 -7.97 -6.80 16.61
CA SER A 306 -9.15 -7.56 16.99
C SER A 306 -10.37 -7.06 16.21
N GLU A 307 -11.00 -7.98 15.46
CA GLU A 307 -12.24 -7.78 14.70
C GLU A 307 -13.37 -7.04 15.45
#